data_AF-X1TWH1-F1
#
_entry.id   AF-X1TWH1-F1
#
_cell.length_a   1.000
_cell.length_b   1.000
_cell.length_c   1.000
_cell.angle_alpha   90.00
_cell.angle_beta   90.00
_cell.angle_gamma   90.00
#
_symmetry.space_group_name_H-M   'P 1'
#
loop_
_entity.id
_entity.type
_entity.pdbx_description
1 polymer ?
#
loop_
_entity_poly.entity_id
_entity_poly.type
_entity_poly.pdbx_seq_one_letter_code
_entity_poly.pdbx_strand_id
1 'polypeptide(L)'
;VDRDKRAIFKYDIANAKFLEKIYEHTEVDVTSLLRSKKQKKITGIAYFTDKRHYHFFDQERKELQEGLEKRLPGYEVAITDRSRDETKLIIITYSDKGLGAYYFYDLTTGEFRKMIEISPWLEEKYMAVCRQPPPGSEQLTLSFLIKSTIRVSASFTGISGRGYSLLIKMVNLSFIFFVASSSKLFSSYILL
;
A
#
# COMPACT_ATOMS: atom_id res chain seq x y z
N VAL A 1 -29.99 -3.66 -5.09
CA VAL A 1 -29.53 -2.38 -4.50
C VAL A 1 -28.54 -1.81 -5.49
N ASP A 2 -28.95 -0.78 -6.22
CA ASP A 2 -28.14 -0.11 -7.24
C ASP A 2 -27.20 0.89 -6.56
N ARG A 3 -25.93 0.49 -6.37
CA ARG A 3 -24.89 1.33 -5.77
C ARG A 3 -23.55 0.99 -6.41
N ASP A 4 -22.78 2.04 -6.66
CA ASP A 4 -21.46 1.94 -7.30
C ASP A 4 -20.35 1.60 -6.27
N LYS A 5 -20.54 1.95 -4.99
CA LYS A 5 -19.52 1.80 -3.95
C LYS A 5 -19.86 0.78 -2.87
N ARG A 6 -18.83 0.11 -2.35
CA ARG A 6 -18.91 -0.81 -1.21
C ARG A 6 -19.06 -0.02 0.08
N ALA A 7 -20.14 -0.30 0.78
CA ALA A 7 -20.52 0.32 2.04
C ALA A 7 -20.95 -0.73 3.07
N ILE A 8 -20.78 -0.39 4.34
CA ILE A 8 -21.07 -1.28 5.49
C ILE A 8 -22.49 -1.00 5.98
N PHE A 9 -23.28 -2.07 6.13
CA PHE A 9 -24.66 -2.01 6.58
C PHE A 9 -24.89 -2.99 7.73
N LYS A 10 -25.85 -2.68 8.60
CA LYS A 10 -26.51 -3.67 9.45
C LYS A 10 -27.38 -4.54 8.56
N TYR A 11 -27.35 -5.84 8.80
CA TYR A 11 -28.15 -6.82 8.06
C TYR A 11 -28.96 -7.65 9.04
N ASP A 12 -30.26 -7.72 8.80
CA ASP A 12 -31.17 -8.61 9.49
C ASP A 12 -31.13 -9.98 8.81
N ILE A 13 -30.57 -10.96 9.50
CA ILE A 13 -30.45 -12.33 9.01
C ILE A 13 -31.83 -13.03 8.95
N ALA A 14 -32.72 -12.76 9.91
CA ALA A 14 -34.02 -13.43 9.99
C ALA A 14 -34.96 -12.97 8.88
N ASN A 15 -34.94 -11.68 8.55
CA ASN A 15 -35.81 -11.08 7.53
C ASN A 15 -35.13 -10.90 6.17
N ALA A 16 -33.86 -11.31 6.05
CA ALA A 16 -33.02 -11.15 4.85
C ALA A 16 -33.01 -9.72 4.29
N LYS A 17 -32.90 -8.71 5.16
CA LYS A 17 -33.01 -7.30 4.80
C LYS A 17 -31.81 -6.49 5.28
N PHE A 18 -31.34 -5.60 4.41
CA PHE A 18 -30.43 -4.53 4.84
C PHE A 18 -31.22 -3.53 5.69
N LEU A 19 -30.66 -3.21 6.85
CA LEU A 19 -31.20 -2.22 7.77
C LEU A 19 -30.44 -0.90 7.53
N GLU A 20 -29.70 -0.45 8.53
CA GLU A 20 -29.01 0.83 8.57
C GLU A 20 -27.65 0.81 7.87
N LYS A 21 -27.32 1.89 7.16
CA LYS A 21 -25.96 2.13 6.64
C LYS A 21 -25.06 2.63 7.77
N ILE A 22 -24.03 1.86 8.10
CA ILE A 22 -23.05 2.21 9.14
C ILE A 22 -22.02 3.18 8.57
N TYR A 23 -21.48 2.90 7.38
CA TYR A 23 -20.47 3.75 6.76
C TYR A 23 -20.38 3.54 5.25
N GLU A 24 -20.15 4.63 4.53
CA GLU A 24 -19.83 4.69 3.11
C GLU A 24 -18.83 5.82 2.88
N HIS A 25 -17.82 5.59 2.04
CA HIS A 25 -16.94 6.65 1.57
C HIS A 25 -17.49 7.22 0.26
N THR A 26 -17.37 8.53 0.05
CA THR A 26 -17.90 9.22 -1.12
C THR A 26 -17.20 8.81 -2.42
N GLU A 27 -15.89 8.60 -2.35
CA GLU A 27 -15.04 8.37 -3.54
C GLU A 27 -14.57 6.92 -3.74
N VAL A 28 -14.49 6.11 -2.68
CA VAL A 28 -13.83 4.79 -2.74
C VAL A 28 -14.61 3.70 -2.02
N ASP A 29 -14.26 2.46 -2.34
CA ASP A 29 -14.83 1.28 -1.70
C ASP A 29 -14.27 1.05 -0.30
N VAL A 30 -15.15 0.81 0.67
CA VAL A 30 -14.71 0.31 1.99
C VAL A 30 -14.18 -1.11 1.84
N THR A 31 -12.93 -1.32 2.23
CA THR A 31 -12.20 -2.56 1.96
C THR A 31 -12.22 -3.52 3.15
N SER A 32 -12.21 -3.01 4.38
CA SER A 32 -12.10 -3.85 5.57
C SER A 32 -12.93 -3.34 6.74
N LEU A 33 -13.50 -4.27 7.51
CA LEU A 33 -14.20 -4.01 8.75
C LEU A 33 -13.31 -4.41 9.93
N LEU A 34 -13.05 -3.47 10.84
CA LEU A 34 -12.28 -3.72 12.04
C LEU A 34 -13.24 -4.08 13.18
N ARG A 35 -12.99 -5.18 13.89
CA ARG A 35 -13.82 -5.63 15.00
C ARG A 35 -12.98 -6.14 16.16
N SER A 36 -13.46 -5.92 17.37
CA SER A 36 -13.00 -6.60 18.57
C SER A 36 -13.79 -7.89 18.74
N LYS A 37 -13.10 -9.02 18.81
CA LYS A 37 -13.69 -10.33 19.12
C LYS A 37 -14.05 -10.42 20.60
N LYS A 38 -13.24 -9.82 21.48
CA LYS A 38 -13.45 -9.78 22.93
C LYS A 38 -14.68 -8.95 23.30
N GLN A 39 -14.76 -7.72 22.79
CA GLN A 39 -15.86 -6.79 23.09
C GLN A 39 -17.08 -7.02 22.19
N LYS A 40 -16.97 -7.91 21.18
CA LYS A 40 -18.01 -8.20 20.18
C LYS A 40 -18.58 -6.95 19.50
N LYS A 41 -17.71 -5.97 19.21
CA LYS A 41 -18.09 -4.69 18.62
C LYS A 41 -17.22 -4.33 17.41
N ILE A 42 -17.78 -3.55 16.49
CA ILE A 42 -17.04 -2.94 15.37
C ILE A 42 -16.24 -1.78 15.93
N THR A 43 -14.95 -1.72 15.64
CA THR A 43 -14.03 -0.69 16.16
C THR A 43 -13.63 0.32 15.10
N GLY A 44 -13.85 0.01 13.82
CA GLY A 44 -13.58 0.91 12.72
C GLY A 44 -13.67 0.21 11.37
N ILE A 45 -13.16 0.88 10.36
CA ILE A 45 -13.03 0.37 8.99
C ILE A 45 -11.68 0.82 8.40
N ALA A 46 -11.29 0.18 7.31
CA ALA A 46 -10.20 0.64 6.47
C ALA A 46 -10.63 0.72 5.00
N TYR A 47 -10.07 1.69 4.31
CA TYR A 47 -10.23 1.91 2.88
C TYR A 47 -8.89 2.36 2.28
N PHE A 48 -8.77 2.29 0.96
CA PHE A 48 -7.58 2.72 0.24
C PHE A 48 -7.92 3.85 -0.72
N THR A 49 -7.07 4.89 -0.71
CA THR A 49 -7.03 5.91 -1.76
C THR A 49 -5.64 5.87 -2.41
N ASP A 50 -4.70 6.67 -1.90
CA ASP A 50 -3.26 6.63 -2.19
C ASP A 50 -2.52 5.61 -1.32
N LYS A 51 -2.93 5.53 -0.06
CA LYS A 51 -2.44 4.61 0.97
C LYS A 51 -3.61 4.07 1.79
N ARG A 52 -3.34 3.21 2.77
CA ARG A 52 -4.39 2.74 3.66
C ARG A 52 -4.80 3.85 4.62
N HIS A 53 -6.11 4.06 4.72
CA HIS A 53 -6.72 4.99 5.67
C HIS A 53 -7.67 4.24 6.60
N TYR A 54 -7.83 4.78 7.80
CA TYR A 54 -8.70 4.23 8.83
C TYR A 54 -9.77 5.24 9.22
N HIS A 55 -10.97 4.75 9.45
CA HIS A 55 -12.01 5.49 10.16
C HIS A 55 -12.42 4.68 11.39
N PHE A 56 -12.13 5.20 12.57
CA PHE A 56 -12.35 4.52 13.85
C PHE A 56 -13.65 4.99 14.50
N PHE A 57 -14.44 4.02 14.96
CA PHE A 57 -15.61 4.27 15.80
C PHE A 57 -15.29 4.14 17.29
N ASP A 58 -14.15 3.50 17.61
CA ASP A 58 -13.70 3.21 18.95
C ASP A 58 -12.41 3.97 19.28
N GLN A 59 -12.45 4.73 20.39
CA GLN A 59 -11.36 5.62 20.78
C GLN A 59 -10.10 4.86 21.22
N GLU A 60 -10.26 3.78 21.99
CA GLU A 60 -9.14 2.92 22.41
C GLU A 60 -8.40 2.34 21.19
N ARG A 61 -9.16 1.85 20.20
CA ARG A 61 -8.57 1.35 18.95
C ARG A 61 -7.83 2.43 18.17
N LYS A 62 -8.36 3.66 18.13
CA LYS A 62 -7.74 4.81 17.47
C LYS A 62 -6.40 5.15 18.13
N GLU A 63 -6.39 5.30 19.46
CA GLU A 63 -5.18 5.61 20.23
C GLU A 63 -4.11 4.52 20.08
N LEU A 64 -4.53 3.24 20.05
CA LEU A 64 -3.62 2.14 19.74
C LEU A 64 -2.98 2.28 18.36
N GLN A 65 -3.76 2.65 17.33
CA GLN A 65 -3.22 2.85 15.98
C GLN A 65 -2.18 3.97 15.98
N GLU A 66 -2.54 5.13 16.53
CA GLU A 66 -1.66 6.30 16.57
C GLU A 66 -0.39 6.01 17.37
N GLY A 67 -0.48 5.27 18.47
CA GLY A 67 0.67 4.84 19.26
C GLY A 67 1.62 3.92 18.47
N LEU A 68 1.06 3.01 17.66
CA LEU A 68 1.84 2.13 16.80
C LEU A 68 2.53 2.87 15.65
N GLU A 69 1.82 3.80 15.00
CA GLU A 69 2.38 4.62 13.92
C GLU A 69 3.47 5.58 14.41
N LYS A 70 3.34 6.10 15.64
CA LYS A 70 4.39 6.89 16.29
C LYS A 70 5.65 6.07 16.59
N ARG A 71 5.51 4.78 16.93
CA ARG A 71 6.63 3.87 17.19
C ARG A 71 7.36 3.45 15.92
N LEU A 72 6.66 3.45 14.77
CA LEU A 72 7.17 2.99 13.49
C LEU A 72 7.05 4.10 12.42
N PRO A 73 7.78 5.23 12.60
CA PRO A 73 7.66 6.36 11.70
C PRO A 73 8.09 5.98 10.27
N GLY A 74 7.33 6.46 9.28
CA GLY A 74 7.61 6.23 7.86
C GLY A 74 7.03 4.92 7.30
N TYR A 75 6.37 4.11 8.14
CA TYR A 75 5.69 2.89 7.71
C TYR A 75 4.18 3.00 7.91
N GLU A 76 3.43 2.37 7.03
CA GLU A 76 2.02 2.07 7.29
C GLU A 76 1.92 0.86 8.21
N VAL A 77 1.15 0.98 9.29
CA VAL A 77 1.07 -0.07 10.31
C VAL A 77 -0.30 -0.74 10.28
N ALA A 78 -0.34 -2.07 10.29
CA ALA A 78 -1.57 -2.83 10.50
C ALA A 78 -1.40 -3.86 11.60
N ILE A 79 -2.50 -4.14 12.28
CA ILE A 79 -2.62 -5.29 13.18
C ILE A 79 -3.18 -6.45 12.35
N THR A 80 -2.41 -7.51 12.18
CA THR A 80 -2.82 -8.71 11.44
C THR A 80 -3.64 -9.65 12.31
N ASP A 81 -3.24 -9.82 13.57
CA ASP A 81 -3.96 -10.68 14.51
C ASP A 81 -3.80 -10.23 15.97
N ARG A 82 -4.68 -10.77 16.82
CA ARG A 82 -4.74 -10.49 18.25
C ARG A 82 -4.98 -11.78 19.01
N SER A 83 -4.40 -11.88 20.21
CA SER A 83 -4.78 -12.92 21.16
C SER A 83 -6.26 -12.84 21.54
N ARG A 84 -6.82 -13.94 22.06
CA ARG A 84 -8.25 -14.03 22.39
C ARG A 84 -8.70 -13.00 23.44
N ASP A 85 -7.82 -12.68 24.38
CA ASP A 85 -7.98 -11.66 25.42
C ASP A 85 -7.60 -10.24 24.95
N GLU A 86 -7.16 -10.10 23.69
CA GLU A 86 -6.76 -8.86 23.02
C GLU A 86 -5.62 -8.10 23.72
N THR A 87 -4.75 -8.81 24.44
CA THR A 87 -3.56 -8.25 25.12
C THR A 87 -2.29 -8.35 24.30
N LYS A 88 -2.21 -9.27 23.33
CA LYS A 88 -1.04 -9.49 22.48
C LYS A 88 -1.41 -9.29 21.02
N LEU A 89 -0.56 -8.59 20.29
CA LEU A 89 -0.80 -8.16 18.91
C LEU A 89 0.33 -8.64 18.00
N ILE A 90 -0.06 -9.11 16.82
CA ILE A 90 0.86 -9.26 15.68
C ILE A 90 0.61 -8.09 14.75
N ILE A 91 1.70 -7.41 14.42
CA ILE A 91 1.70 -6.18 13.63
C ILE A 91 2.53 -6.41 12.39
N ILE A 92 2.08 -5.88 11.26
CA ILE A 92 2.84 -5.83 10.02
C ILE A 92 3.03 -4.37 9.62
N THR A 93 4.22 -4.04 9.11
CA THR A 93 4.50 -2.77 8.47
C THR A 93 4.45 -2.88 6.96
N TYR A 94 4.10 -1.79 6.28
CA TYR A 94 4.18 -1.66 4.83
C TYR A 94 4.94 -0.39 4.46
N SER A 95 5.66 -0.44 3.35
CA SER A 95 6.41 0.66 2.75
C SER A 95 6.55 0.41 1.26
N ASP A 96 6.62 1.46 0.45
CA ASP A 96 6.91 1.33 -0.99
C ASP A 96 8.34 0.85 -1.26
N LYS A 97 9.19 0.85 -0.23
CA LYS A 97 10.62 0.51 -0.33
C LYS A 97 10.95 -0.90 0.14
N GLY A 98 9.99 -1.64 0.68
CA GLY A 98 10.25 -2.95 1.24
C GLY A 98 8.98 -3.75 1.48
N LEU A 99 9.12 -5.07 1.62
CA LEU A 99 7.98 -5.94 1.93
C LEU A 99 7.51 -5.81 3.39
N GLY A 100 8.23 -5.03 4.21
CA GLY A 100 7.90 -4.78 5.59
C GLY A 100 8.43 -5.84 6.55
N ALA A 101 7.94 -5.76 7.79
CA ALA A 101 8.34 -6.65 8.86
C ALA A 101 7.17 -6.93 9.81
N TYR A 102 7.23 -8.10 10.44
CA TYR A 102 6.32 -8.46 11.52
C TYR A 102 6.89 -8.06 12.86
N TYR A 103 6.03 -7.50 13.71
CA TYR A 103 6.32 -7.09 15.07
C TYR A 103 5.35 -7.75 16.04
N PHE A 104 5.85 -8.02 17.24
CA PHE A 104 5.05 -8.46 18.37
C PHE A 104 4.88 -7.28 19.33
N TYR A 105 3.67 -7.10 19.84
CA TYR A 105 3.39 -6.12 20.88
C TYR A 105 2.54 -6.74 21.99
N ASP A 106 3.06 -6.70 23.22
CA ASP A 106 2.34 -7.04 24.43
C ASP A 106 1.84 -5.75 25.10
N LEU A 107 0.52 -5.56 25.17
CA LEU A 107 -0.12 -4.40 25.79
C LEU A 107 0.02 -4.41 27.32
N THR A 108 0.23 -5.59 27.92
CA THR A 108 0.32 -5.77 29.37
C THR A 108 1.69 -5.35 29.89
N THR A 109 2.75 -5.79 29.21
CA THR A 109 4.14 -5.50 29.60
C THR A 109 4.71 -4.28 28.88
N GLY A 110 4.09 -3.87 27.78
CA GLY A 110 4.64 -2.85 26.87
C GLY A 110 5.75 -3.39 25.96
N GLU A 111 6.04 -4.69 25.97
CA GLU A 111 7.10 -5.31 25.16
C GLU A 111 6.77 -5.17 23.67
N PHE A 112 7.61 -4.41 22.96
CA PHE A 112 7.49 -4.20 21.53
C PHE A 112 8.77 -4.66 20.85
N ARG A 113 8.70 -5.70 20.02
CA ARG A 113 9.89 -6.25 19.33
C ARG A 113 9.60 -6.66 17.90
N LYS A 114 10.60 -6.46 17.04
CA LYS A 114 10.60 -7.01 15.68
C LYS A 114 10.77 -8.53 15.76
N MET A 115 9.92 -9.27 15.04
CA MET A 115 10.00 -10.73 14.98
C MET A 115 10.76 -11.19 13.74
N ILE A 116 10.33 -10.73 12.57
CA ILE A 116 10.91 -11.14 11.29
C ILE A 116 10.79 -10.01 10.28
N GLU A 117 11.84 -9.83 9.49
CA GLU A 117 11.82 -9.01 8.29
C GLU A 117 11.51 -9.89 7.09
N ILE A 118 10.61 -9.44 6.22
CA ILE A 118 10.14 -10.26 5.10
C ILE A 118 11.20 -10.32 3.98
N SER A 119 11.91 -9.21 3.75
CA SER A 119 12.90 -9.09 2.68
C SER A 119 14.24 -8.52 3.17
N PRO A 120 14.99 -9.22 4.04
CA PRO A 120 16.26 -8.72 4.58
C PRO A 120 17.35 -8.53 3.52
N TRP A 121 17.20 -9.14 2.35
CA TRP A 121 18.11 -8.96 1.21
C TRP A 121 17.85 -7.67 0.41
N LEU A 122 16.78 -6.94 0.71
CA LEU A 122 16.38 -5.74 -0.02
C LEU A 122 16.78 -4.48 0.74
N GLU A 123 17.75 -3.74 0.23
CA GLU A 123 18.19 -2.48 0.84
C GLU A 123 17.30 -1.31 0.40
N GLU A 124 16.46 -0.81 1.33
CA GLU A 124 15.47 0.26 1.05
C GLU A 124 16.06 1.54 0.45
N LYS A 125 17.34 1.86 0.74
CA LYS A 125 18.01 3.06 0.20
C LYS A 125 18.15 3.04 -1.32
N TYR A 126 18.09 1.86 -1.95
CA TYR A 126 18.14 1.72 -3.40
C TYR A 126 16.74 1.66 -4.03
N MET A 127 15.67 1.74 -3.23
CA MET A 127 14.30 1.70 -3.69
C MET A 127 13.71 3.11 -3.85
N ALA A 128 12.88 3.28 -4.88
CA ALA A 128 12.18 4.52 -5.12
C ALA A 128 10.94 4.64 -4.22
N VAL A 129 10.58 5.87 -3.85
CA VAL A 129 9.29 6.14 -3.21
C VAL A 129 8.20 6.10 -4.27
N CYS A 130 7.12 5.35 -4.05
CA CYS A 130 5.95 5.45 -4.91
C CYS A 130 5.27 6.79 -4.63
N ARG A 131 5.10 7.61 -5.67
CA ARG A 131 4.32 8.84 -5.57
C ARG A 131 3.17 8.74 -6.53
N GLN A 132 2.02 9.27 -6.14
CA GLN A 132 0.93 9.40 -7.08
C GLN A 132 1.37 10.25 -8.27
N PRO A 133 1.07 9.80 -9.50
CA PRO A 133 1.33 10.59 -10.69
C PRO A 133 0.46 11.86 -10.65
N PRO A 134 1.01 13.06 -10.91
CA PRO A 134 0.20 14.28 -10.91
C PRO A 134 -0.91 14.18 -11.97
N PRO A 135 -2.09 14.79 -11.74
CA PRO A 135 -3.19 14.76 -12.70
C PRO A 135 -2.73 15.23 -14.10
N GLY A 136 -3.03 14.44 -15.13
CA GLY A 136 -2.63 14.74 -16.52
C GLY A 136 -1.22 14.30 -16.91
N SER A 137 -0.52 13.53 -16.06
CA SER A 137 0.76 12.94 -16.44
C SER A 137 0.60 11.72 -17.35
N GLU A 138 1.54 11.55 -18.28
CA GLU A 138 1.57 10.43 -19.21
C GLU A 138 2.35 9.27 -18.59
N GLN A 139 1.79 8.07 -18.67
CA GLN A 139 2.50 6.83 -18.33
C GLN A 139 3.13 6.22 -19.58
N LEU A 140 4.45 6.10 -19.55
CA LEU A 140 5.22 5.41 -20.59
C LEU A 140 5.66 4.06 -20.04
N THR A 141 5.15 2.98 -20.60
CA THR A 141 5.65 1.62 -20.30
C THR A 141 6.60 1.20 -21.39
N LEU A 142 7.88 0.99 -21.04
CA LEU A 142 8.87 0.36 -21.90
C LEU A 142 9.00 -1.11 -21.51
N SER A 143 8.79 -1.99 -22.48
CA SER A 143 9.09 -3.41 -22.35
C SER A 143 10.28 -3.76 -23.24
N PHE A 144 11.27 -4.45 -22.69
CA PHE A 144 12.41 -4.96 -23.44
C PHE A 144 12.67 -6.43 -23.13
N LEU A 145 13.29 -7.13 -24.08
CA LEU A 145 13.65 -8.54 -23.95
C LEU A 145 15.14 -8.67 -23.64
N ILE A 146 15.47 -9.29 -22.51
CA ILE A 146 16.84 -9.69 -22.18
C ILE A 146 17.07 -11.08 -22.76
N LYS A 147 18.12 -11.21 -23.59
CA LYS A 147 18.52 -12.46 -24.27
C LYS A 147 17.34 -13.18 -24.95
N SER A 148 16.41 -12.43 -25.56
CA SER A 148 15.22 -12.96 -26.25
C SER A 148 14.27 -13.82 -25.39
N THR A 149 14.50 -13.98 -24.08
CA THR A 149 13.76 -14.93 -23.24
C THR A 149 13.07 -14.25 -22.05
N ILE A 150 13.66 -13.19 -21.49
CA ILE A 150 13.12 -12.51 -20.29
C ILE A 150 12.55 -11.17 -20.70
N ARG A 151 11.22 -11.00 -20.61
CA ARG A 151 10.57 -9.70 -20.79
C ARG A 151 10.64 -8.92 -19.48
N VAL A 152 11.32 -7.78 -19.51
CA VAL A 152 11.34 -6.81 -18.41
C VAL A 152 10.50 -5.61 -18.85
N SER A 153 9.55 -5.22 -18.00
CA SER A 153 8.71 -4.04 -18.22
C SER A 153 9.02 -3.01 -17.14
N ALA A 154 9.22 -1.76 -17.55
CA ALA A 154 9.37 -0.62 -16.67
C ALA A 154 8.34 0.45 -17.05
N SER A 155 7.60 0.94 -16.07
CA SER A 155 6.63 2.02 -16.25
C SER A 155 7.17 3.29 -15.64
N PHE A 156 7.13 4.36 -16.44
CA PHE A 156 7.58 5.70 -16.08
C PHE A 156 6.40 6.64 -16.10
N THR A 157 6.37 7.56 -15.16
CA THR A 157 5.41 8.67 -15.17
C THR A 157 6.19 9.97 -15.24
N GLY A 158 5.84 10.85 -16.17
CA GLY A 158 6.38 12.21 -16.19
C GLY A 158 5.42 13.24 -16.74
N ILE A 159 5.88 14.49 -16.66
CA ILE A 159 5.14 15.68 -17.08
C ILE A 159 5.55 15.98 -18.53
N SER A 160 4.56 16.24 -19.39
CA SER A 160 4.78 16.54 -20.81
C SER A 160 5.80 17.68 -20.99
N GLY A 161 6.74 17.50 -21.93
CA GLY A 161 7.72 18.54 -22.32
C GLY A 161 9.08 18.53 -21.60
N ARG A 162 9.31 17.67 -20.60
CA ARG A 162 10.67 17.40 -20.09
C ARG A 162 11.14 16.04 -20.58
N GLY A 163 12.27 16.00 -21.29
CA GLY A 163 12.85 14.76 -21.81
C GLY A 163 13.09 13.73 -20.71
N TYR A 164 12.95 12.44 -21.05
CA TYR A 164 13.14 11.33 -20.13
C TYR A 164 14.54 10.75 -20.33
N SER A 165 15.39 10.82 -19.30
CA SER A 165 16.70 10.13 -19.29
C SER A 165 16.62 8.88 -18.42
N LEU A 166 16.93 7.71 -19.01
CA LEU A 166 16.90 6.44 -18.30
C LEU A 166 18.30 5.82 -18.27
N LEU A 167 18.86 5.70 -17.06
CA LEU A 167 20.07 4.92 -16.81
C LEU A 167 19.68 3.59 -16.16
N ILE A 168 19.69 2.50 -16.93
CA ILE A 168 19.54 1.15 -16.38
C ILE A 168 20.94 0.57 -16.20
N LYS A 169 21.33 0.35 -14.93
CA LYS A 169 22.56 -0.36 -14.58
C LYS A 169 22.20 -1.81 -14.26
N MET A 170 22.41 -2.72 -15.21
CA MET A 170 22.36 -4.15 -14.94
C MET A 170 23.77 -4.67 -14.71
N VAL A 171 23.91 -5.67 -13.84
CA VAL A 171 25.20 -6.26 -13.47
C VAL A 171 26.01 -6.59 -14.75
N ASN A 172 27.17 -5.95 -14.89
CA ASN A 172 28.13 -6.02 -16.01
C ASN A 172 27.76 -5.41 -17.38
N LEU A 173 26.62 -4.76 -17.57
CA LEU A 173 26.38 -3.94 -18.79
C LEU A 173 25.72 -2.60 -18.44
N SER A 174 26.33 -1.50 -18.90
CA SER A 174 25.74 -0.17 -18.83
C SER A 174 25.10 0.16 -20.17
N PHE A 175 23.79 0.35 -20.20
CA PHE A 175 23.09 0.90 -21.37
C PHE A 175 22.55 2.28 -21.02
N ILE A 176 22.87 3.27 -21.84
CA ILE A 176 22.33 4.63 -21.71
C ILE A 176 21.24 4.77 -22.77
N PHE A 177 19.99 4.90 -22.34
CA PHE A 177 18.87 5.15 -23.22
C PHE A 177 18.47 6.62 -23.14
N PHE A 178 18.51 7.30 -24.29
CA PHE A 178 17.97 8.64 -24.42
C PHE A 178 16.59 8.55 -25.08
N VAL A 179 15.53 8.82 -24.33
CA VAL A 179 14.17 8.88 -24.87
C VAL A 179 13.81 10.34 -25.04
N ALA A 180 14.05 10.86 -26.25
CA ALA A 180 13.60 12.20 -26.62
C ALA A 180 12.08 12.16 -26.86
N SER A 181 11.33 12.84 -26.00
CA SER A 181 9.93 13.13 -26.28
C SER A 181 9.87 14.29 -27.28
N SER A 182 9.75 13.98 -28.56
CA SER A 182 9.14 14.88 -29.53
C SER A 182 7.90 14.20 -30.06
N SER A 183 6.76 14.83 -29.80
CA SER A 183 5.46 14.45 -30.35
C SER A 183 5.58 13.96 -31.79
N LYS A 184 5.19 12.70 -32.01
CA LYS A 184 5.13 12.01 -33.30
C LYS A 184 6.48 11.58 -33.90
N LEU A 185 7.09 10.56 -33.29
CA LEU A 185 7.83 9.43 -33.90
C LEU A 185 8.85 8.94 -32.87
N PHE A 186 8.58 7.78 -32.26
CA PHE A 186 9.51 7.15 -31.33
C PHE A 186 10.61 6.44 -32.13
N SER A 187 11.82 6.99 -32.13
CA SER A 187 13.03 6.30 -32.57
C SER A 187 13.89 6.05 -31.33
N SER A 188 13.98 4.78 -30.92
CA SER A 188 14.83 4.34 -29.82
C SER A 188 16.26 4.17 -30.34
N TYR A 189 17.20 4.99 -29.89
CA TYR A 189 18.62 4.78 -30.17
C TYR A 189 19.24 3.97 -29.04
N ILE A 190 19.83 2.83 -29.39
CA ILE A 190 20.75 2.08 -28.51
C ILE A 190 22.14 2.63 -28.79
N LEU A 191 22.75 3.30 -27.82
CA LEU A 191 24.20 3.51 -27.81
C LEU A 191 24.81 2.31 -27.07
N LEU A 192 25.54 1.48 -27.82
CA LEU A 192 26.40 0.40 -27.31
C LEU A 192 27.69 1.00 -26.75
#